data_AF-A0A5D3BCU5-F1
#
_entry.id   AF-A0A5D3BCU5-F1
#
_cell.length_a   1.000
_cell.length_b   1.000
_cell.length_c   1.000
_cell.angle_alpha   90.00
_cell.angle_beta   90.00
_cell.angle_gamma   90.00
#
_symmetry.space_group_name_H-M   'P 1'
#
loop_
_entity.id
_entity.type
_entity.pdbx_description
1 polymer ?
#
loop_
_entity_poly.entity_id
_entity_poly.type
_entity_poly.pdbx_seq_one_letter_code
_entity_poly.pdbx_strand_id
1 'polypeptide(L)'
;MLTPMEYVFPVLGKNVHFTQNEFNIVIGLWPTRVTLEKDCDNKRLQTLLFGSENKKIITCLELEEIFKNFEFTNDEDAVKIALALFIEIVMVGKDKKTQFDMDILGKVDDEEVFKNFDWSTFFYTRLLNSLKIILQGKKEAYE
;
A
#
# COMPACT_ATOMS: atom_id res chain seq x y z
N MET A 1 -6.20 25.99 3.06
CA MET A 1 -5.04 25.62 3.90
C MET A 1 -5.34 24.25 4.48
N LEU A 2 -4.68 23.20 3.99
CA LEU A 2 -4.77 21.86 4.58
C LEU A 2 -3.93 21.90 5.87
N THR A 3 -4.56 21.63 7.01
CA THR A 3 -3.84 21.41 8.27
C THR A 3 -2.79 20.32 8.06
N PRO A 4 -1.55 20.48 8.56
CA PRO A 4 -0.58 19.40 8.54
C PRO A 4 -1.21 18.17 9.20
N MET A 5 -1.23 17.07 8.48
CA MET A 5 -1.77 15.79 8.93
C MET A 5 -0.83 15.19 9.98
N GLU A 6 -0.83 15.70 11.21
CA GLU A 6 0.03 15.21 12.30
C GLU A 6 -0.79 14.60 13.44
N TYR A 7 -0.24 13.58 14.10
CA TYR A 7 -0.78 13.05 15.35
C TYR A 7 0.07 13.48 16.53
N VAL A 8 -0.59 13.90 17.60
CA VAL A 8 0.05 14.21 18.88
C VAL A 8 -0.29 13.11 19.87
N PHE A 9 0.73 12.43 20.36
CA PHE A 9 0.61 11.39 21.38
C PHE A 9 1.16 11.89 22.72
N PRO A 10 0.39 11.79 23.82
CA PRO A 10 0.92 12.05 25.15
C PRO A 10 1.76 10.85 25.61
N VAL A 11 3.08 11.00 25.64
CA VAL A 11 4.03 9.97 26.08
C VAL A 11 4.77 10.51 27.31
N LEU A 12 4.58 9.87 28.46
CA LEU A 12 5.23 10.24 29.73
C LEU A 12 5.04 11.73 30.10
N GLY A 13 3.85 12.27 29.87
CA GLY A 13 3.53 13.68 30.15
C GLY A 13 4.08 14.68 29.15
N LYS A 14 4.68 14.23 28.05
CA LYS A 14 5.12 15.08 26.93
C LYS A 14 4.31 14.79 25.68
N ASN A 15 3.95 15.84 24.96
CA ASN A 15 3.33 15.71 23.64
C ASN A 15 4.42 15.40 22.62
N VAL A 16 4.31 14.24 21.98
CA VAL A 16 5.19 13.79 20.90
C VAL A 16 4.42 13.86 19.60
N HIS A 17 5.02 14.49 18.60
CA HIS A 17 4.46 14.63 17.26
C HIS A 17 4.90 13.44 16.41
N PHE A 18 3.95 12.80 15.74
CA PHE A 18 4.20 11.78 14.74
C PHE A 18 3.80 12.31 13.37
N THR A 19 4.79 12.83 12.65
CA THR A 19 4.65 13.39 11.31
C THR A 19 5.13 12.40 10.25
N GLN A 20 4.99 12.76 8.97
CA GLN A 20 5.53 11.98 7.87
C GLN A 20 7.06 11.79 7.99
N ASN A 21 7.77 12.75 8.60
CA ASN A 21 9.21 12.64 8.75
C ASN A 21 9.61 11.52 9.72
N GLU A 22 8.96 11.43 10.88
CA GLU A 22 9.19 10.32 11.82
C GLU A 22 8.78 8.98 11.20
N PHE A 23 7.67 8.94 10.47
CA PHE A 23 7.24 7.76 9.75
C PHE A 23 8.30 7.28 8.75
N ASN A 24 8.81 8.18 7.92
CA ASN A 24 9.84 7.91 6.92
C ASN A 24 11.12 7.32 7.50
N ILE A 25 11.54 7.84 8.66
CA ILE A 25 12.70 7.32 9.40
C ILE A 25 12.45 5.87 9.83
N VAL A 26 11.25 5.55 10.34
CA VAL A 26 10.92 4.20 10.82
C VAL A 26 10.87 3.18 9.69
N ILE A 27 10.26 3.53 8.55
CA ILE A 27 10.09 2.60 7.43
C ILE A 27 11.25 2.62 6.42
N GLY A 28 12.22 3.52 6.62
CA GLY A 28 13.38 3.66 5.73
C GLY A 28 13.05 4.20 4.33
N LEU A 29 11.92 4.87 4.15
CA LEU A 29 11.53 5.47 2.87
C LEU A 29 11.76 6.97 2.90
N TRP A 30 12.52 7.49 1.94
CA TRP A 30 12.69 8.92 1.74
C TRP A 30 11.88 9.37 0.52
N PRO A 31 11.20 10.54 0.57
CA PRO A 31 10.42 11.01 -0.57
C PRO A 31 11.30 11.20 -1.81
N THR A 32 10.88 10.62 -2.93
CA THR A 32 11.46 10.90 -4.24
C THR A 32 10.90 12.24 -4.75
N ARG A 33 11.77 13.09 -5.30
CA ARG A 33 11.37 14.44 -5.79
C ARG A 33 10.60 14.41 -7.12
N VAL A 34 10.21 13.22 -7.59
CA VAL A 34 9.65 13.02 -8.93
C VAL A 34 8.24 12.46 -8.78
N THR A 35 7.24 13.33 -8.89
CA THR A 35 5.85 12.92 -9.04
C THR A 35 5.59 12.59 -10.51
N LEU A 36 5.94 11.38 -10.93
CA LEU A 36 5.39 10.84 -12.17
C LEU A 36 3.97 10.33 -11.88
N GLU A 37 2.97 11.21 -12.01
CA GLU A 37 1.59 10.80 -12.22
C GLU A 37 1.46 10.32 -13.68
N LYS A 38 2.05 9.16 -13.96
CA LYS A 38 1.76 8.43 -15.19
C LYS A 38 0.67 7.42 -14.86
N ASP A 39 -0.45 7.48 -15.59
CA ASP A 39 -1.45 6.42 -15.53
C ASP A 39 -0.77 5.11 -15.92
N CYS A 40 -0.75 4.17 -14.97
CA CYS A 40 -0.11 2.88 -15.16
C CYS A 40 -1.13 1.90 -15.73
N ASP A 41 -1.27 1.89 -17.05
CA ASP A 41 -2.09 0.92 -17.79
C ASP A 41 -1.37 -0.41 -18.05
N ASN A 42 -0.23 -0.65 -17.39
CA ASN A 42 0.48 -1.93 -17.53
C ASN A 42 -0.35 -3.05 -16.88
N LYS A 43 -0.95 -3.88 -17.74
CA LYS A 43 -1.80 -5.02 -17.36
C LYS A 43 -1.12 -6.36 -17.60
N ARG A 44 0.20 -6.39 -17.85
CA ARG A 44 0.91 -7.61 -18.23
C ARG A 44 0.84 -8.66 -17.13
N LEU A 45 1.12 -8.32 -15.87
CA LEU A 45 0.97 -9.25 -14.74
C LEU A 45 -0.50 -9.64 -14.50
N GLN A 46 -1.44 -8.73 -14.73
CA GLN A 46 -2.86 -9.04 -14.64
C GLN A 46 -3.25 -10.10 -15.68
N THR A 47 -2.82 -9.94 -16.94
CA THR A 47 -3.03 -10.91 -18.01
C THR A 47 -2.29 -12.22 -17.74
N LEU A 48 -1.10 -12.18 -17.13
CA LEU A 48 -0.37 -13.38 -16.74
C LEU A 48 -1.15 -14.21 -15.70
N LEU A 49 -1.71 -13.56 -14.68
CA LEU A 49 -2.39 -14.23 -13.57
C LEU A 49 -3.81 -14.68 -13.92
N PHE A 50 -4.53 -13.91 -14.74
CA PHE A 50 -5.97 -14.10 -14.98
C PHE A 50 -6.30 -14.38 -16.46
N GLY A 51 -5.31 -14.43 -17.35
CA GLY A 51 -5.53 -14.55 -18.78
C GLY A 51 -6.30 -13.36 -19.36
N SER A 52 -7.22 -13.65 -20.28
CA SER A 52 -8.15 -12.66 -20.83
C SER A 52 -9.34 -12.35 -19.90
N GLU A 53 -9.45 -13.04 -18.76
CA GLU A 53 -10.49 -12.76 -17.80
C GLU A 53 -10.14 -11.49 -17.04
N ASN A 54 -10.92 -10.44 -17.25
CA ASN A 54 -10.84 -9.24 -16.42
C ASN A 54 -11.51 -9.51 -15.06
N LYS A 55 -10.86 -10.32 -14.21
CA LYS A 55 -11.28 -10.49 -12.82
C LYS A 55 -10.91 -9.20 -12.07
N LYS A 56 -11.84 -8.24 -12.05
CA LYS A 56 -11.64 -6.91 -11.44
C LYS A 56 -11.64 -6.93 -9.91
N ILE A 57 -12.13 -8.01 -9.31
CA ILE A 57 -12.26 -8.14 -7.85
C ILE A 57 -11.63 -9.46 -7.45
N ILE A 58 -10.54 -9.36 -6.70
CA ILE A 58 -9.85 -10.47 -6.07
C ILE A 58 -9.40 -10.04 -4.68
N THR A 59 -9.40 -10.97 -3.73
CA THR A 59 -8.87 -10.75 -2.39
C THR A 59 -7.35 -10.99 -2.33
N CYS A 60 -6.68 -10.45 -1.32
CA CYS A 60 -5.25 -10.73 -1.14
C CYS A 60 -4.99 -12.23 -0.90
N LEU A 61 -5.93 -12.94 -0.25
CA LEU A 61 -5.86 -14.38 0.00
C LEU A 61 -5.94 -15.18 -1.30
N GLU A 62 -6.92 -14.88 -2.17
CA GLU A 62 -7.02 -15.54 -3.47
C GLU A 62 -5.77 -15.28 -4.33
N LEU A 63 -5.25 -14.04 -4.33
CA LEU A 63 -4.02 -13.72 -5.06
C LEU A 63 -2.81 -14.47 -4.49
N GLU A 64 -2.69 -14.61 -3.17
CA GLU A 64 -1.64 -15.41 -2.52
C GLU A 64 -1.75 -16.90 -2.88
N GLU A 65 -2.96 -17.45 -2.97
CA GLU A 65 -3.20 -18.83 -3.40
C GLU A 65 -2.81 -19.04 -4.87
N ILE A 66 -3.16 -18.09 -5.76
CA ILE A 66 -2.70 -18.12 -7.14
C ILE A 66 -1.18 -18.09 -7.18
N PHE A 67 -0.55 -17.12 -6.51
CA PHE A 67 0.90 -16.98 -6.45
C PHE A 67 1.62 -18.28 -6.03
N LYS A 68 1.13 -18.97 -4.99
CA LYS A 68 1.74 -20.22 -4.51
C LYS A 68 1.64 -21.39 -5.49
N ASN A 69 0.59 -21.40 -6.29
CA ASN A 69 0.32 -22.49 -7.23
C ASN A 69 0.74 -22.14 -8.67
N PHE A 70 1.19 -20.91 -8.92
CA PHE A 70 1.55 -20.44 -10.24
C PHE A 70 2.97 -20.91 -10.60
N GLU A 71 3.12 -21.53 -11.77
CA GLU A 71 4.42 -21.92 -12.31
C GLU A 71 5.04 -20.71 -13.04
N PHE A 72 5.83 -19.93 -12.31
CA PHE A 72 6.56 -18.81 -12.89
C PHE A 72 7.69 -19.29 -13.79
N THR A 73 7.73 -18.79 -15.02
CA THR A 73 8.85 -18.96 -15.95
C THR A 73 9.87 -17.82 -15.85
N ASN A 74 9.52 -16.75 -15.15
CA ASN A 74 10.33 -15.56 -14.92
C ASN A 74 10.30 -15.19 -13.42
N ASP A 75 11.46 -15.20 -12.78
CA ASP A 75 11.61 -14.86 -11.36
C ASP A 75 11.23 -13.41 -11.07
N GLU A 76 11.42 -12.49 -12.02
CA GLU A 76 11.07 -11.09 -11.86
C GLU A 76 9.56 -10.93 -11.65
N ASP A 77 8.75 -11.73 -12.35
CA ASP A 77 7.29 -11.70 -12.23
C ASP A 77 6.86 -12.21 -10.86
N ALA A 78 7.49 -13.28 -10.39
CA ALA A 78 7.27 -13.80 -9.04
C ALA A 78 7.60 -12.74 -7.97
N VAL A 79 8.74 -12.05 -8.11
CA VAL A 79 9.14 -10.99 -7.18
C VAL A 79 8.16 -9.82 -7.20
N LYS A 80 7.71 -9.37 -8.38
CA LYS A 80 6.74 -8.26 -8.49
C LYS A 80 5.41 -8.59 -7.83
N ILE A 81 4.89 -9.80 -8.02
CA ILE A 81 3.63 -10.23 -7.40
C ILE A 81 3.79 -10.39 -5.88
N ALA A 82 4.90 -10.99 -5.42
CA ALA A 82 5.22 -11.10 -4.01
C ALA A 82 5.33 -9.71 -3.34
N LEU A 83 5.93 -8.75 -4.04
CA LEU A 83 6.04 -7.36 -3.60
C LEU A 83 4.67 -6.67 -3.53
N ALA A 84 3.78 -6.90 -4.50
CA ALA A 84 2.42 -6.38 -4.48
C ALA A 84 1.63 -6.89 -3.24
N LEU A 85 1.73 -8.19 -2.95
CA LEU A 85 1.14 -8.82 -1.77
C LEU A 85 1.75 -8.27 -0.48
N PHE A 86 3.08 -8.10 -0.43
CA PHE A 86 3.77 -7.53 0.72
C PHE A 86 3.29 -6.09 1.00
N ILE A 87 3.15 -5.27 -0.04
CA ILE A 87 2.65 -3.89 0.07
C ILE A 87 1.25 -3.88 0.68
N GLU A 88 0.31 -4.64 0.13
CA GLU A 88 -1.08 -4.62 0.60
C GLU A 88 -1.24 -5.22 2.01
N ILE A 89 -0.58 -6.35 2.28
CA ILE A 89 -0.77 -7.08 3.55
C ILE A 89 0.08 -6.46 4.67
N VAL A 90 1.34 -6.15 4.41
CA VAL A 90 2.30 -5.72 5.45
C VAL A 90 2.34 -4.20 5.57
N MET A 91 2.54 -3.50 4.46
CA MET A 91 2.73 -2.04 4.50
C MET A 91 1.43 -1.28 4.72
N VAL A 92 0.36 -1.69 4.03
CA VAL A 92 -0.99 -1.11 4.21
C VAL A 92 -1.69 -1.74 5.41
N GLY A 93 -1.35 -2.98 5.79
CA GLY A 93 -1.92 -3.67 6.93
C GLY A 93 -3.32 -4.25 6.68
N LYS A 94 -3.66 -4.58 5.42
CA LYS A 94 -4.97 -5.14 5.08
C LYS A 94 -5.13 -6.58 5.59
N ASP A 95 -6.36 -6.90 6.01
CA ASP A 95 -6.77 -8.29 6.20
C ASP A 95 -6.80 -9.01 4.86
N LYS A 96 -6.26 -10.23 4.80
CA LYS A 96 -6.08 -10.97 3.54
C LYS A 96 -7.40 -11.27 2.82
N LYS A 97 -8.53 -11.32 3.54
CA LYS A 97 -9.87 -11.56 2.98
C LYS A 97 -10.47 -10.31 2.34
N THR A 98 -9.82 -9.16 2.48
CA THR A 98 -10.25 -7.92 1.83
C THR A 98 -9.75 -7.84 0.39
N GLN A 99 -10.41 -7.00 -0.40
CA GLN A 99 -10.09 -6.79 -1.81
C GLN A 99 -8.66 -6.23 -1.97
N PHE A 100 -7.92 -6.86 -2.86
CA PHE A 100 -6.61 -6.41 -3.32
C PHE A 100 -6.77 -5.19 -4.24
N ASP A 101 -5.96 -4.16 -4.01
CA ASP A 101 -5.92 -2.96 -4.86
C ASP A 101 -5.14 -3.22 -6.15
N MET A 102 -5.86 -3.41 -7.26
CA MET A 102 -5.24 -3.72 -8.57
C MET A 102 -4.31 -2.60 -9.07
N ASP A 103 -4.49 -1.37 -8.59
CA ASP A 103 -3.58 -0.27 -8.93
C ASP A 103 -2.19 -0.48 -8.33
N ILE A 104 -2.07 -1.26 -7.24
CA ILE A 104 -0.76 -1.68 -6.69
C ILE A 104 -0.10 -2.67 -7.62
N LEU A 105 -0.84 -3.66 -8.16
CA LEU A 105 -0.28 -4.62 -9.11
C LEU A 105 0.23 -3.92 -10.38
N GLY A 106 -0.53 -2.95 -10.90
CA GLY A 106 -0.08 -2.14 -12.05
C GLY A 106 1.23 -1.38 -11.72
N LYS A 107 1.27 -0.69 -10.58
CA LYS A 107 2.46 0.08 -10.16
C LYS A 107 3.71 -0.77 -9.99
N VAL A 108 3.61 -2.02 -9.51
CA VAL A 108 4.78 -2.91 -9.37
C VAL A 108 5.19 -3.58 -10.69
N ASP A 109 4.28 -3.68 -11.66
CA ASP A 109 4.58 -4.26 -12.98
C ASP A 109 5.49 -3.33 -13.81
N ASP A 110 5.19 -2.03 -13.80
CA ASP A 110 6.01 -0.98 -14.41
C ASP A 110 7.10 -0.51 -13.44
N GLU A 111 8.35 -0.92 -13.72
CA GLU A 111 9.50 -0.62 -12.86
C GLU A 111 9.80 0.88 -12.73
N GLU A 112 9.56 1.66 -13.78
CA GLU A 112 9.77 3.12 -13.76
C GLU A 112 8.72 3.79 -12.87
N VAL A 113 7.46 3.35 -12.98
CA VAL A 113 6.38 3.81 -12.08
C VAL A 113 6.69 3.40 -10.65
N PHE A 114 7.05 2.14 -10.40
CA PHE A 114 7.37 1.63 -9.07
C PHE A 114 8.46 2.47 -8.38
N LYS A 115 9.57 2.76 -9.07
CA LYS A 115 10.71 3.50 -8.50
C LYS A 115 10.42 4.96 -8.23
N ASN A 116 9.60 5.58 -9.08
CA ASN A 116 9.31 7.01 -8.97
C ASN A 116 8.08 7.30 -8.11
N PHE A 117 7.25 6.31 -7.82
CA PHE A 117 6.05 6.49 -7.01
C PHE A 117 6.40 6.91 -5.57
N ASP A 118 5.66 7.89 -5.04
CA ASP A 118 5.83 8.38 -3.67
C ASP A 118 5.18 7.43 -2.65
N TRP A 119 5.85 6.29 -2.43
CA TRP A 119 5.46 5.27 -1.46
C TRP A 119 5.37 5.82 -0.04
N SER A 120 6.24 6.79 0.31
CA SER A 120 6.24 7.45 1.62
C SER A 120 4.89 8.13 1.88
N THR A 121 4.49 9.04 1.00
CA THR A 121 3.23 9.78 1.15
C THR A 121 2.03 8.83 1.07
N PHE A 122 2.09 7.84 0.17
CA PHE A 122 1.05 6.84 0.00
C PHE A 122 0.77 6.04 1.29
N PHE A 123 1.81 5.49 1.91
CA PHE A 123 1.66 4.70 3.14
C PHE A 123 1.30 5.58 4.33
N TYR A 124 1.91 6.76 4.45
CA TYR A 124 1.61 7.69 5.54
C TYR A 124 0.14 8.13 5.52
N THR A 125 -0.38 8.45 4.34
CA THR A 125 -1.79 8.85 4.17
C THR A 125 -2.75 7.72 4.56
N ARG A 126 -2.45 6.48 4.16
CA ARG A 126 -3.25 5.30 4.53
C ARG A 126 -3.22 5.04 6.03
N LEU A 127 -2.04 5.05 6.64
CA LEU A 127 -1.89 4.93 8.10
C LEU A 127 -2.72 5.99 8.82
N LEU A 128 -2.61 7.24 8.39
CA LEU A 128 -3.32 8.35 9.02
C LEU A 128 -4.84 8.19 8.92
N ASN A 129 -5.36 7.84 7.74
CA ASN A 129 -6.79 7.62 7.55
C ASN A 129 -7.31 6.46 8.41
N SER A 130 -6.56 5.36 8.49
CA SER A 130 -6.89 4.23 9.37
C SER A 130 -6.93 4.65 10.85
N LEU A 131 -5.94 5.42 11.31
CA LEU A 131 -5.93 5.94 12.68
C LEU A 131 -7.12 6.87 12.95
N LYS A 132 -7.51 7.73 12.00
CA LYS A 132 -8.66 8.63 12.16
C LYS A 132 -9.95 7.85 12.35
N ILE A 133 -10.18 6.83 11.52
CA ILE A 133 -11.38 5.98 11.59
C ILE A 133 -11.46 5.27 12.96
N ILE A 134 -10.35 4.67 13.41
CA ILE A 134 -10.31 3.94 14.68
C ILE A 134 -10.53 4.89 15.87
N LEU A 135 -9.92 6.08 15.84
CA LEU A 135 -10.05 7.05 16.93
C LEU A 135 -11.46 7.68 16.98
N GLN A 136 -12.08 7.93 15.83
CA GLN A 136 -13.46 8.42 15.77
C GLN A 136 -14.44 7.39 16.35
N GLY A 137 -14.33 6.12 15.95
CA GLY A 137 -15.19 5.06 16.49
C GLY A 137 -15.01 4.80 17.99
N LYS A 138 -13.84 5.13 18.55
CA LYS A 138 -13.62 5.07 20.01
C LYS A 138 -14.25 6.24 20.74
N LYS A 139 -14.28 7.45 20.16
CA LYS A 139 -14.90 8.62 20.79
C LYS A 139 -16.39 8.42 21.00
N GLU A 140 -17.06 7.79 20.04
CA GLU A 140 -18.51 7.48 20.09
C GLU A 140 -18.87 6.36 21.08
N ALA A 141 -17.92 5.53 21.50
CA ALA A 141 -18.15 4.42 22.45
C ALA A 141 -18.12 4.86 23.92
N TYR A 142 -17.78 6.12 24.20
CA TYR A 142 -17.69 6.69 25.56
C TYR A 142 -18.61 7.92 25.74
N GLU A 143 -19.55 8.15 24.82
CA GLU A 143 -20.70 9.06 24.95
C GLU A 143 -21.98 8.24 25.23
#